data_AF-A0A497J547-F1
#
_entry.id   AF-A0A497J547-F1
#
_cell.length_a   1.000
_cell.length_b   1.000
_cell.length_c   1.000
_cell.angle_alpha   90.00
_cell.angle_beta   90.00
_cell.angle_gamma   90.00
#
_symmetry.space_group_name_H-M   'P 1'
#
loop_
_entity.id
_entity.type
_entity.pdbx_description
1 polymer ?
#
loop_
_entity_poly.entity_id
_entity_poly.type
_entity_poly.pdbx_seq_one_letter_code
_entity_poly.pdbx_strand_id
1 'polypeptide(L)'
;MKILQTLAKIPRQLRPRSPPAYSVASSQSNVLQDFSITKEDLKTAYLSHPIVNRAIHFRADLIVARGFTLEFSDPRTKEIILEFLNDTKFNSPFNSDLKAIIRNACIDCDVFGNAFHHLIPNKTRTKIVKLAPLHPIDVDFQRDAQGSIRLDSTGEPVGYVFRAGTPEERKFKRSEIAHLTFETIGDELLGIPLLLPMFRTLERLANIEFSISQALYKHGFPTRDISVGDPDHPPTAEDIEQVAEQVKNLDAASEYTHPYYFKVSSIDPKFPSNIQNVPEFFLSQIVAISGIPRRFLLGEEKFATSLPALQRNLKLMLEPLQARVKVWLEEQIFRQVLDIRKCDGTVSLTWSPILEQADPQLVRDTIALVQTTADGKPLISWEEARERLKLPKSFPEPKLSSLQRLYSERNPSGLYLVEPHGELIWLRRKKAIVKSVKFSSHIGEPLFLLSGKYCYGIIRLDSPVEITLKEFRELTPKHLITEDERERWWPHKKKLFYYHFTIEKLFDPPRKWKYVPGIQNFVQHVEF
;
A
#
# COMPACT_ATOMS: atom_id res chain seq x y z
N MET A 1 -12.02 -44.98 -5.79
CA MET A 1 -12.86 -44.71 -6.97
C MET A 1 -14.17 -43.95 -6.65
N LYS A 2 -14.20 -43.03 -5.67
CA LYS A 2 -15.37 -42.19 -5.32
C LYS A 2 -15.07 -40.69 -5.13
N ILE A 3 -13.85 -40.25 -5.46
CA ILE A 3 -13.41 -38.84 -5.36
C ILE A 3 -13.50 -38.12 -6.73
N LEU A 4 -13.51 -38.87 -7.84
CA LEU A 4 -13.60 -38.32 -9.21
C LEU A 4 -15.03 -38.00 -9.67
N GLN A 5 -16.07 -38.39 -8.93
CA GLN A 5 -17.47 -38.07 -9.29
C GLN A 5 -17.98 -36.75 -8.70
N THR A 6 -17.23 -36.12 -7.80
CA THR A 6 -17.66 -34.88 -7.11
C THR A 6 -17.22 -33.59 -7.84
N LEU A 7 -16.28 -33.68 -8.80
CA LEU A 7 -15.84 -32.54 -9.62
C LEU A 7 -16.82 -32.21 -10.78
N ALA A 8 -17.88 -32.99 -10.97
CA ALA A 8 -18.87 -32.82 -12.04
C ALA A 8 -20.02 -31.83 -11.71
N LYS A 9 -19.95 -31.08 -10.59
CA LYS A 9 -20.98 -30.08 -10.21
C LYS A 9 -20.40 -28.69 -9.94
N ILE A 10 -19.52 -28.23 -10.82
CA ILE A 10 -19.27 -26.79 -10.93
C ILE A 10 -20.54 -26.16 -11.54
N PRO A 11 -21.14 -25.14 -10.90
CA PRO A 11 -22.31 -24.43 -11.44
C PRO A 11 -22.04 -23.99 -12.89
N ARG A 12 -23.00 -24.23 -13.79
CA ARG A 12 -22.96 -23.83 -15.21
C ARG A 12 -22.63 -22.34 -15.43
N GLN A 13 -22.76 -21.51 -14.39
CA GLN A 13 -22.49 -20.07 -14.37
C GLN A 13 -20.99 -19.70 -14.32
N LEU A 14 -20.09 -20.64 -13.99
CA LEU A 14 -18.63 -20.40 -13.92
C LEU A 14 -17.86 -20.81 -15.19
N ARG A 15 -18.55 -21.21 -16.26
CA ARG A 15 -17.89 -21.37 -17.56
C ARG A 15 -17.71 -19.98 -18.18
N PRO A 16 -16.51 -19.61 -18.69
CA PRO A 16 -16.42 -18.50 -19.63
C PRO A 16 -17.44 -18.76 -20.72
N ARG A 17 -18.26 -17.75 -21.07
CA ARG A 17 -19.19 -17.85 -22.19
C ARG A 17 -18.38 -18.38 -23.38
N SER A 18 -18.78 -19.52 -23.94
CA SER A 18 -18.12 -20.07 -25.11
C SER A 18 -17.98 -18.95 -26.13
N PRO A 19 -16.79 -18.71 -26.71
CA PRO A 19 -16.68 -17.78 -27.82
C PRO A 19 -17.70 -18.23 -28.87
N PRO A 20 -18.45 -17.31 -29.48
CA PRO A 20 -19.44 -17.68 -30.50
C PRO A 20 -18.74 -18.57 -31.52
N ALA A 21 -19.35 -19.73 -31.80
CA ALA A 21 -18.92 -20.59 -32.89
C ALA A 21 -18.76 -19.68 -34.11
N TYR A 22 -17.56 -19.65 -34.67
CA TYR A 22 -17.25 -18.82 -35.82
C TYR A 22 -18.16 -19.22 -36.98
N SER A 23 -19.27 -18.50 -37.14
CA SER A 23 -19.73 -18.07 -38.44
C SER A 23 -19.36 -16.59 -38.50
N VAL A 24 -18.42 -16.26 -39.39
CA VAL A 24 -18.05 -14.87 -39.66
C VAL A 24 -19.23 -14.24 -40.40
N ALA A 25 -20.11 -13.62 -39.62
CA ALA A 25 -21.07 -12.61 -40.05
C ALA A 25 -21.33 -11.70 -38.84
N SER A 26 -20.30 -10.99 -38.37
CA SER A 26 -20.48 -10.05 -37.26
C SER A 26 -21.20 -8.80 -37.76
N SER A 27 -22.53 -8.83 -37.75
CA SER A 27 -23.30 -7.61 -37.49
C SER A 27 -22.81 -7.08 -36.14
N GLN A 28 -22.19 -5.90 -36.13
CA GLN A 28 -21.86 -5.18 -34.90
C GLN A 28 -23.18 -4.76 -34.21
N SER A 29 -23.86 -5.70 -33.57
CA SER A 29 -25.04 -5.40 -32.76
C SER A 29 -24.57 -4.94 -31.37
N ASN A 30 -24.64 -3.63 -31.15
CA ASN A 30 -24.65 -2.93 -29.86
C ASN A 30 -23.72 -3.47 -28.77
N VAL A 31 -22.46 -3.01 -28.80
CA VAL A 31 -21.43 -3.25 -27.75
C VAL A 31 -21.76 -2.56 -26.41
N LEU A 32 -22.87 -1.81 -26.34
CA LEU A 32 -23.36 -1.13 -25.14
C LEU A 32 -24.75 -1.65 -24.74
N GLN A 33 -24.89 -2.95 -24.51
CA GLN A 33 -26.04 -3.43 -23.73
C GLN A 33 -25.91 -2.87 -22.30
N ASP A 34 -26.97 -2.21 -21.80
CA ASP A 34 -27.11 -1.81 -20.41
C ASP A 34 -26.83 -3.02 -19.51
N PHE A 35 -25.69 -3.00 -18.82
CA PHE A 35 -25.24 -4.13 -18.02
C PHE A 35 -25.51 -3.84 -16.55
N SER A 36 -26.49 -4.53 -15.98
CA SER A 36 -26.73 -4.55 -14.54
C SER A 36 -25.77 -5.54 -13.87
N ILE A 37 -24.87 -5.05 -13.02
CA ILE A 37 -24.05 -5.90 -12.14
C ILE A 37 -24.87 -6.22 -10.89
N THR A 38 -25.08 -7.50 -10.57
CA THR A 38 -25.81 -7.89 -9.36
C THR A 38 -24.88 -8.07 -8.16
N LYS A 39 -25.43 -8.15 -6.94
CA LYS A 39 -24.64 -8.44 -5.74
C LYS A 39 -24.01 -9.85 -5.80
N GLU A 40 -24.64 -10.81 -6.47
CA GLU A 40 -24.12 -12.16 -6.69
C GLU A 40 -22.90 -12.16 -7.62
N ASP A 41 -22.89 -11.29 -8.63
CA ASP A 41 -21.74 -11.10 -9.51
C ASP A 41 -20.53 -10.59 -8.71
N LEU A 42 -20.73 -9.60 -7.84
CA LEU A 42 -19.69 -9.06 -6.96
C LEU A 42 -19.16 -10.11 -5.98
N LYS A 43 -20.07 -10.90 -5.38
CA LYS A 43 -19.69 -12.04 -4.53
C LYS A 43 -18.84 -13.06 -5.28
N THR A 44 -19.21 -13.36 -6.53
CA THR A 44 -18.46 -14.30 -7.37
C THR A 44 -17.06 -13.79 -7.64
N ALA A 45 -16.92 -12.52 -8.06
CA ALA A 45 -15.63 -11.87 -8.29
C ALA A 45 -14.73 -11.87 -7.04
N TYR A 46 -15.30 -11.59 -5.86
CA TYR A 46 -14.60 -11.65 -4.58
C TYR A 46 -14.06 -13.05 -4.26
N LEU A 47 -14.85 -14.09 -4.48
CA LEU A 47 -14.49 -15.47 -4.15
C LEU A 47 -13.53 -16.09 -5.19
N SER A 48 -13.60 -15.66 -6.45
CA SER A 48 -12.85 -16.30 -7.54
C SER A 48 -11.50 -15.68 -7.83
N HIS A 49 -11.29 -14.39 -7.53
CA HIS A 49 -10.08 -13.68 -7.95
C HIS A 49 -9.10 -13.45 -6.77
N PRO A 50 -7.91 -14.09 -6.75
CA PRO A 50 -7.03 -14.09 -5.58
C PRO A 50 -6.47 -12.71 -5.22
N ILE A 51 -6.11 -11.89 -6.21
CA ILE A 51 -5.56 -10.55 -5.99
C ILE A 51 -6.61 -9.60 -5.40
N VAL A 52 -7.85 -9.75 -5.82
CA VAL A 52 -8.99 -8.97 -5.32
C VAL A 52 -9.31 -9.37 -3.90
N ASN A 53 -9.41 -10.68 -3.64
CA ASN A 53 -9.59 -11.21 -2.30
C ASN A 53 -8.49 -10.69 -1.35
N ARG A 54 -7.23 -10.75 -1.80
CA ARG A 54 -6.09 -10.22 -1.04
C ARG A 54 -6.21 -8.72 -0.80
N ALA A 55 -6.59 -7.93 -1.80
CA ALA A 55 -6.73 -6.48 -1.67
C ALA A 55 -7.79 -6.11 -0.62
N ILE A 56 -8.98 -6.72 -0.70
CA ILE A 56 -10.07 -6.47 0.24
C ILE A 56 -9.67 -6.85 1.66
N HIS A 57 -9.10 -8.05 1.85
CA HIS A 57 -8.64 -8.47 3.18
C HIS A 57 -7.55 -7.55 3.72
N PHE A 58 -6.57 -7.19 2.90
CA PHE A 58 -5.47 -6.33 3.33
C PHE A 58 -5.97 -4.93 3.73
N ARG A 59 -6.94 -4.37 3.00
CA ARG A 59 -7.56 -3.08 3.35
C ARG A 59 -8.30 -3.18 4.69
N ALA A 60 -9.16 -4.19 4.84
CA ALA A 60 -9.90 -4.41 6.09
C ALA A 60 -8.98 -4.67 7.28
N ASP A 61 -7.89 -5.44 7.09
CA ASP A 61 -6.88 -5.70 8.11
C ASP A 61 -6.21 -4.40 8.57
N LEU A 62 -5.79 -3.55 7.63
CA LEU A 62 -5.12 -2.29 7.92
C LEU A 62 -5.98 -1.31 8.71
N ILE A 63 -7.29 -1.27 8.45
CA ILE A 63 -8.24 -0.41 9.18
C ILE A 63 -8.22 -0.72 10.68
N VAL A 64 -8.15 -2.00 11.05
CA VAL A 64 -8.23 -2.44 12.46
C VAL A 64 -6.88 -2.80 13.11
N ALA A 65 -5.81 -2.93 12.31
CA ALA A 65 -4.52 -3.51 12.72
C ALA A 65 -3.94 -2.87 14.00
N ARG A 66 -3.95 -1.53 14.08
CA ARG A 66 -3.39 -0.79 15.22
C ARG A 66 -4.33 -0.70 16.42
N GLY A 67 -5.59 -1.09 16.25
CA GLY A 67 -6.64 -0.97 17.25
C GLY A 67 -7.09 0.47 17.52
N PHE A 68 -7.87 0.61 18.59
CA PHE A 68 -8.50 1.85 19.01
C PHE A 68 -8.73 1.83 20.52
N THR A 69 -8.90 3.02 21.10
CA THR A 69 -9.33 3.23 22.49
C THR A 69 -10.73 3.80 22.51
N LEU A 70 -11.46 3.56 23.60
CA LEU A 70 -12.78 4.14 23.85
C LEU A 70 -12.68 5.09 25.04
N GLU A 71 -13.18 6.30 24.85
CA GLU A 71 -13.35 7.33 25.86
C GLU A 71 -14.84 7.49 26.15
N PHE A 72 -15.17 7.69 27.42
CA PHE A 72 -16.55 7.72 27.91
C PHE A 72 -16.80 9.03 28.64
N SER A 73 -18.00 9.61 28.47
CA SER A 73 -18.39 10.85 29.16
C SER A 73 -18.39 10.73 30.68
N ASP A 74 -18.75 9.55 31.20
CA ASP A 74 -18.94 9.32 32.63
C ASP A 74 -18.84 7.82 33.00
N PRO A 75 -18.69 7.48 34.30
CA PRO A 75 -18.55 6.09 34.74
C PRO A 75 -19.74 5.18 34.42
N ARG A 76 -20.97 5.71 34.41
CA ARG A 76 -22.18 4.92 34.10
C ARG A 76 -22.22 4.55 32.63
N THR A 77 -21.86 5.48 31.74
CA THR A 77 -21.71 5.22 30.30
C THR A 77 -20.68 4.13 30.04
N LYS A 78 -19.53 4.21 30.72
CA LYS A 78 -18.49 3.18 30.64
C LYS A 78 -19.00 1.80 31.07
N GLU A 79 -19.71 1.72 32.19
CA GLU A 79 -20.27 0.47 32.70
C GLU A 79 -21.25 -0.17 31.70
N ILE A 80 -22.19 0.62 31.16
CA ILE A 80 -23.18 0.13 30.18
C ILE A 80 -22.51 -0.43 28.92
N ILE A 81 -21.50 0.27 28.38
CA ILE A 81 -20.82 -0.17 27.17
C ILE A 81 -19.97 -1.40 27.43
N LEU A 82 -19.26 -1.47 28.57
CA LEU A 82 -18.50 -2.67 28.93
C LEU A 82 -19.42 -3.87 29.17
N GLU A 83 -20.59 -3.68 29.80
CA GLU A 83 -21.61 -4.74 29.93
C GLU A 83 -22.05 -5.23 28.54
N PHE A 84 -22.39 -4.31 27.63
CA PHE A 84 -22.76 -4.65 26.25
C PHE A 84 -21.67 -5.48 25.56
N LEU A 85 -20.42 -5.03 25.60
CA LEU A 85 -19.30 -5.74 24.97
C LEU A 85 -19.12 -7.15 25.56
N ASN A 86 -19.24 -7.29 26.88
CA ASN A 86 -19.17 -8.59 27.55
C ASN A 86 -20.33 -9.52 27.18
N ASP A 87 -21.57 -9.00 27.15
CA ASP A 87 -22.79 -9.76 26.83
C ASP A 87 -22.78 -10.30 25.40
N THR A 88 -22.25 -9.52 24.46
CA THR A 88 -22.05 -9.95 23.08
C THR A 88 -20.96 -11.02 22.92
N LYS A 89 -20.39 -11.51 24.04
CA LYS A 89 -19.26 -12.44 24.13
C LYS A 89 -17.99 -11.90 23.47
N PHE A 90 -17.74 -10.59 23.56
CA PHE A 90 -16.45 -10.02 23.14
C PHE A 90 -15.37 -10.23 24.21
N ASN A 91 -15.32 -11.43 24.81
CA ASN A 91 -14.52 -11.80 25.99
C ASN A 91 -13.07 -12.12 25.61
N SER A 92 -12.44 -11.25 24.84
CA SER A 92 -11.01 -11.29 24.60
C SER A 92 -10.36 -10.06 25.24
N PRO A 93 -9.18 -10.21 25.90
CA PRO A 93 -8.53 -9.14 26.65
C PRO A 93 -8.12 -7.88 25.84
N PHE A 94 -8.47 -7.78 24.54
CA PHE A 94 -8.09 -6.66 23.65
C PHE A 94 -9.09 -6.37 22.52
N ASN A 95 -10.37 -6.07 22.78
CA ASN A 95 -11.36 -5.66 21.76
C ASN A 95 -11.41 -6.57 20.51
N SER A 96 -10.90 -7.81 20.57
CA SER A 96 -10.49 -8.54 19.36
C SER A 96 -11.70 -9.01 18.56
N ASP A 97 -12.79 -9.32 19.26
CA ASP A 97 -14.07 -9.67 18.64
C ASP A 97 -14.77 -8.46 18.01
N LEU A 98 -14.69 -7.28 18.64
CA LEU A 98 -15.19 -6.03 18.04
C LEU A 98 -14.35 -5.64 16.81
N LYS A 99 -13.02 -5.81 16.87
CA LYS A 99 -12.14 -5.65 15.69
C LYS A 99 -12.51 -6.62 14.58
N ALA A 100 -12.83 -7.87 14.90
CA ALA A 100 -13.26 -8.86 13.91
C ALA A 100 -14.59 -8.46 13.24
N ILE A 101 -15.55 -7.93 14.01
CA ILE A 101 -16.80 -7.40 13.45
C ILE A 101 -16.53 -6.21 12.54
N ILE A 102 -15.75 -5.22 13.01
CA ILE A 102 -15.39 -4.06 12.19
C ILE A 102 -14.73 -4.52 10.89
N ARG A 103 -13.75 -5.42 11.00
CA ARG A 103 -13.04 -5.98 9.85
C ARG A 103 -13.99 -6.64 8.85
N ASN A 104 -14.92 -7.47 9.32
CA ASN A 104 -15.89 -8.14 8.46
C ASN A 104 -16.88 -7.14 7.84
N ALA A 105 -17.30 -6.12 8.58
CA ALA A 105 -18.11 -5.03 8.05
C ALA A 105 -17.38 -4.25 6.94
N CYS A 106 -16.07 -3.99 7.10
CA CYS A 106 -15.25 -3.39 6.05
C CYS A 106 -15.17 -4.28 4.81
N ILE A 107 -15.05 -5.61 4.96
CA ILE A 107 -15.07 -6.55 3.83
C ILE A 107 -16.41 -6.47 3.10
N ASP A 108 -17.53 -6.50 3.83
CA ASP A 108 -18.86 -6.39 3.24
C ASP A 108 -19.06 -5.05 2.51
N CYS A 109 -18.53 -3.95 3.05
CA CYS A 109 -18.54 -2.66 2.37
C CYS A 109 -17.68 -2.64 1.11
N ASP A 110 -16.50 -3.27 1.13
CA ASP A 110 -15.64 -3.34 -0.06
C ASP A 110 -16.28 -4.21 -1.16
N VAL A 111 -16.97 -5.29 -0.80
CA VAL A 111 -17.59 -6.22 -1.74
C VAL A 111 -18.95 -5.73 -2.24
N PHE A 112 -19.78 -5.15 -1.38
CA PHE A 112 -21.19 -4.81 -1.66
C PHE A 112 -21.55 -3.34 -1.46
N GLY A 113 -20.58 -2.50 -1.08
CA GLY A 113 -20.78 -1.08 -0.72
C GLY A 113 -21.35 -0.87 0.68
N ASN A 114 -21.90 -1.92 1.29
CA ASN A 114 -22.75 -1.82 2.47
C ASN A 114 -22.49 -2.99 3.42
N ALA A 115 -22.50 -2.71 4.72
CA ALA A 115 -22.55 -3.73 5.77
C ALA A 115 -23.68 -3.43 6.75
N PHE A 116 -24.41 -4.48 7.14
CA PHE A 116 -25.61 -4.36 7.98
C PHE A 116 -25.47 -5.24 9.21
N HIS A 117 -25.78 -4.67 10.37
CA HIS A 117 -25.81 -5.40 11.62
C HIS A 117 -27.11 -5.14 12.37
N HIS A 118 -27.81 -6.20 12.74
CA HIS A 118 -29.01 -6.14 13.55
C HIS A 118 -28.66 -6.08 15.04
N LEU A 119 -29.12 -5.03 15.71
CA LEU A 119 -29.00 -4.86 17.16
C LEU A 119 -30.13 -5.63 17.84
N ILE A 120 -29.81 -6.80 18.39
CA ILE A 120 -30.81 -7.69 18.98
C ILE A 120 -30.97 -7.36 20.47
N PRO A 121 -32.14 -6.85 20.89
CA PRO A 121 -32.43 -6.65 22.30
C PRO A 121 -32.69 -7.98 23.03
N ASN A 122 -32.55 -7.96 24.36
CA ASN A 122 -33.07 -9.03 25.20
C ASN A 122 -34.61 -9.09 25.15
N LYS A 123 -35.20 -10.16 25.70
CA LYS A 123 -36.66 -10.39 25.69
C LYS A 123 -37.46 -9.21 26.26
N THR A 124 -36.93 -8.55 27.29
CA THR A 124 -37.58 -7.40 27.95
C THR A 124 -37.32 -6.06 27.27
N ARG A 125 -36.53 -6.03 26.19
CA ARG A 125 -36.10 -4.82 25.45
C ARG A 125 -35.49 -3.74 26.35
N THR A 126 -34.73 -4.16 27.35
CA THR A 126 -34.00 -3.28 28.26
C THR A 126 -32.52 -3.16 27.95
N LYS A 127 -31.96 -4.08 27.16
CA LYS A 127 -30.56 -4.02 26.69
C LYS A 127 -30.36 -4.71 25.37
N ILE A 128 -29.38 -4.26 24.59
CA ILE A 128 -28.89 -4.99 23.41
C ILE A 128 -27.94 -6.09 23.89
N VAL A 129 -28.14 -7.32 23.41
CA VAL A 129 -27.36 -8.50 23.84
C VAL A 129 -26.58 -9.16 22.71
N LYS A 130 -26.82 -8.76 21.46
CA LYS A 130 -26.12 -9.31 20.31
C LYS A 130 -26.12 -8.32 19.15
N LEU A 131 -24.98 -8.24 18.47
CA LEU A 131 -24.82 -7.59 17.17
C LEU A 131 -24.73 -8.70 16.12
N ALA A 132 -25.78 -8.89 15.33
CA ALA A 132 -25.86 -9.97 14.35
C ALA A 132 -25.59 -9.44 12.94
N PRO A 133 -24.56 -9.92 12.21
CA PRO A 133 -24.34 -9.51 10.83
C PRO A 133 -25.49 -10.01 9.96
N LEU A 134 -25.95 -9.16 9.04
CA LEU A 134 -26.91 -9.50 8.00
C LEU A 134 -26.20 -9.44 6.64
N HIS A 135 -26.33 -10.49 5.84
CA HIS A 135 -25.65 -10.55 4.54
C HIS A 135 -26.23 -9.45 3.61
N PRO A 136 -25.39 -8.59 2.99
CA PRO A 136 -25.89 -7.46 2.19
C PRO A 136 -26.77 -7.83 0.98
N ILE A 137 -26.60 -9.03 0.40
CA ILE A 137 -27.49 -9.61 -0.62
C ILE A 137 -28.95 -9.66 -0.14
N ASP A 138 -29.18 -10.04 1.11
CA ASP A 138 -30.51 -10.30 1.64
C ASP A 138 -31.19 -9.04 2.22
N VAL A 139 -30.48 -7.90 2.26
CA VAL A 139 -30.97 -6.65 2.85
C VAL A 139 -31.27 -5.62 1.75
N ASP A 140 -32.41 -4.94 1.90
CA ASP A 140 -32.80 -3.76 1.12
C ASP A 140 -33.55 -2.77 2.03
N PHE A 141 -33.82 -1.57 1.53
CA PHE A 141 -34.69 -0.63 2.23
C PHE A 141 -36.17 -1.02 2.09
N GLN A 142 -36.98 -0.56 3.03
CA GLN A 142 -38.43 -0.59 2.86
C GLN A 142 -38.83 0.30 1.68
N ARG A 143 -39.63 -0.23 0.76
CA ARG A 143 -40.10 0.50 -0.43
C ARG A 143 -41.61 0.75 -0.39
N ASP A 144 -42.06 1.79 -1.09
CA ASP A 144 -43.48 2.11 -1.26
C ASP A 144 -44.10 1.23 -2.36
N ALA A 145 -45.38 1.46 -2.66
CA ALA A 145 -46.09 0.70 -3.69
C ALA A 145 -45.53 0.95 -5.11
N GLN A 146 -44.76 2.01 -5.30
CA GLN A 146 -44.14 2.43 -6.55
C GLN A 146 -42.71 1.88 -6.69
N GLY A 147 -42.17 1.25 -5.64
CA GLY A 147 -40.81 0.68 -5.63
C GLY A 147 -39.73 1.68 -5.19
N SER A 148 -40.09 2.90 -4.79
CA SER A 148 -39.16 3.90 -4.27
C SER A 148 -38.85 3.64 -2.80
N ILE A 149 -37.66 4.03 -2.33
CA ILE A 149 -37.28 3.90 -0.92
C ILE A 149 -38.22 4.78 -0.08
N ARG A 150 -38.83 4.20 0.97
CA ARG A 150 -39.66 4.95 1.90
C ARG A 150 -38.77 5.80 2.81
N LEU A 151 -38.90 7.11 2.65
CA LEU A 151 -38.26 8.10 3.51
C LEU A 151 -39.24 8.66 4.53
N ASP A 152 -38.73 9.05 5.69
CA ASP A 152 -39.46 9.82 6.70
C ASP A 152 -39.47 11.32 6.36
N SER A 153 -40.06 12.14 7.24
CA SER A 153 -40.16 13.59 7.04
C SER A 153 -38.81 14.31 7.00
N THR A 154 -37.73 13.65 7.43
CA THR A 154 -36.36 14.18 7.44
C THR A 154 -35.56 13.77 6.20
N GLY A 155 -36.16 12.97 5.30
CA GLY A 155 -35.49 12.45 4.11
C GLY A 155 -34.68 11.17 4.37
N GLU A 156 -34.90 10.52 5.51
CA GLU A 156 -34.14 9.36 5.94
C GLU A 156 -34.95 8.06 5.80
N PRO A 157 -34.31 6.89 5.56
CA PRO A 157 -35.04 5.66 5.33
C PRO A 157 -35.82 5.21 6.57
N VAL A 158 -37.10 4.89 6.39
CA VAL A 158 -38.00 4.42 7.47
C VAL A 158 -37.49 3.12 8.12
N GLY A 159 -36.83 2.28 7.34
CA GLY A 159 -36.23 1.05 7.83
C GLY A 159 -35.81 0.10 6.73
N TYR A 160 -35.55 -1.14 7.12
CA TYR A 160 -34.96 -2.17 6.27
C TYR A 160 -35.87 -3.38 6.14
N VAL A 161 -35.60 -4.17 5.10
CA VAL A 161 -36.21 -5.46 4.85
C VAL A 161 -35.11 -6.50 4.72
N PHE A 162 -35.36 -7.70 5.23
CA PHE A 162 -34.44 -8.83 5.14
C PHE A 162 -35.16 -10.06 4.62
N ARG A 163 -34.58 -10.69 3.59
CA ARG A 163 -35.25 -11.77 2.85
C ARG A 163 -34.61 -13.15 2.99
N ALA A 164 -33.40 -13.33 3.54
CA ALA A 164 -32.77 -14.63 3.89
C ALA A 164 -33.01 -15.83 2.95
N GLY A 165 -33.18 -15.62 1.64
CA GLY A 165 -33.63 -16.66 0.70
C GLY A 165 -35.02 -17.27 0.97
N THR A 166 -35.85 -16.65 1.82
CA THR A 166 -37.24 -17.04 2.11
C THR A 166 -38.24 -16.04 1.50
N PRO A 167 -39.48 -16.46 1.19
CA PRO A 167 -40.53 -15.54 0.72
C PRO A 167 -40.98 -14.54 1.79
N GLU A 168 -40.78 -14.86 3.07
CA GLU A 168 -41.20 -14.00 4.17
C GLU A 168 -40.21 -12.85 4.38
N GLU A 169 -40.74 -11.63 4.30
CA GLU A 169 -39.96 -10.42 4.49
C GLU A 169 -39.99 -10.00 5.96
N ARG A 170 -38.82 -10.01 6.61
CA ARG A 170 -38.69 -9.43 7.95
C ARG A 170 -38.39 -7.94 7.84
N LYS A 171 -39.26 -7.12 8.42
CA LYS A 171 -39.09 -5.66 8.48
C LYS A 171 -38.40 -5.24 9.76
N PHE A 172 -37.47 -4.31 9.64
CA PHE A 172 -36.74 -3.69 10.74
C PHE A 172 -36.95 -2.18 10.72
N LYS A 173 -37.03 -1.57 11.90
CA LYS A 173 -36.93 -0.11 12.02
C LYS A 173 -35.50 0.34 11.74
N ARG A 174 -35.32 1.61 11.33
CA ARG A 174 -33.98 2.20 11.15
C ARG A 174 -33.08 2.00 12.38
N SER A 175 -33.61 2.24 13.58
CA SER A 175 -32.88 2.11 14.85
C SER A 175 -32.48 0.68 15.22
N GLU A 176 -33.03 -0.34 14.55
CA GLU A 176 -32.70 -1.74 14.82
C GLU A 176 -31.50 -2.23 13.99
N ILE A 177 -31.09 -1.47 12.97
CA ILE A 177 -30.00 -1.84 12.05
C ILE A 177 -28.91 -0.77 12.07
N ALA A 178 -27.69 -1.18 12.35
CA ALA A 178 -26.51 -0.38 12.07
C ALA A 178 -26.02 -0.65 10.64
N HIS A 179 -25.99 0.38 9.81
CA HIS A 179 -25.64 0.36 8.40
C HIS A 179 -24.36 1.16 8.17
N LEU A 180 -23.28 0.45 7.84
CA LEU A 180 -22.01 1.05 7.41
C LEU A 180 -21.99 1.12 5.89
N THR A 181 -21.58 2.28 5.35
CA THR A 181 -21.36 2.49 3.92
C THR A 181 -19.95 3.02 3.67
N PHE A 182 -19.31 2.53 2.62
CA PHE A 182 -18.11 3.15 2.05
C PHE A 182 -18.48 3.78 0.71
N GLU A 183 -17.86 4.92 0.42
CA GLU A 183 -18.00 5.69 -0.82
C GLU A 183 -19.46 5.93 -1.24
N THR A 184 -19.95 7.16 -1.13
CA THR A 184 -21.33 7.53 -1.49
C THR A 184 -21.29 8.72 -2.44
N ILE A 185 -22.17 8.76 -3.45
CA ILE A 185 -22.31 9.94 -4.31
C ILE A 185 -23.43 10.81 -3.75
N GLY A 186 -23.09 12.03 -3.33
CA GLY A 186 -24.08 12.98 -2.83
C GLY A 186 -24.86 12.45 -1.62
N ASP A 187 -26.20 12.42 -1.75
CA ASP A 187 -27.18 11.96 -0.76
C ASP A 187 -27.60 10.49 -0.96
N GLU A 188 -26.88 9.72 -1.78
CA GLU A 188 -27.15 8.30 -1.96
C GLU A 188 -27.01 7.52 -0.64
N LEU A 189 -28.04 6.72 -0.34
CA LEU A 189 -28.13 5.93 0.88
C LEU A 189 -27.31 4.63 0.84
N LEU A 190 -26.92 4.18 -0.36
CA LEU A 190 -26.13 2.97 -0.56
C LEU A 190 -24.69 3.34 -0.87
N GLY A 191 -23.75 2.63 -0.24
CA GLY A 191 -22.35 2.75 -0.60
C GLY A 191 -22.03 2.09 -1.93
N ILE A 192 -20.94 2.53 -2.54
CA ILE A 192 -20.41 2.03 -3.80
C ILE A 192 -19.40 0.92 -3.49
N PRO A 193 -19.63 -0.31 -3.97
CA PRO A 193 -18.68 -1.39 -3.78
C PRO A 193 -17.35 -1.06 -4.45
N LEU A 194 -16.24 -1.33 -3.75
CA LEU A 194 -14.89 -1.22 -4.32
C LEU A 194 -14.75 -2.10 -5.58
N LEU A 195 -15.43 -3.24 -5.60
CA LEU A 195 -15.45 -4.19 -6.73
C LEU A 195 -16.18 -3.67 -7.96
N LEU A 196 -17.16 -2.77 -7.80
CA LEU A 196 -17.99 -2.31 -8.90
C LEU A 196 -17.15 -1.71 -10.05
N PRO A 197 -16.25 -0.74 -9.83
CA PRO A 197 -15.38 -0.22 -10.88
C PRO A 197 -14.32 -1.22 -11.37
N MET A 198 -13.98 -2.25 -10.57
CA MET A 198 -13.02 -3.29 -10.98
C MET A 198 -13.64 -4.39 -11.83
N PHE A 199 -14.95 -4.60 -11.75
CA PHE A 199 -15.61 -5.81 -12.24
C PHE A 199 -15.26 -6.15 -13.70
N ARG A 200 -15.33 -5.16 -14.60
CA ARG A 200 -14.99 -5.35 -16.03
C ARG A 200 -13.52 -5.66 -16.26
N THR A 201 -12.63 -5.06 -15.46
CA THR A 201 -11.19 -5.33 -15.51
C THR A 201 -10.91 -6.78 -15.12
N LEU A 202 -11.63 -7.30 -14.11
CA LEU A 202 -11.53 -8.70 -13.67
C LEU A 202 -12.03 -9.68 -14.73
N GLU A 203 -13.19 -9.41 -15.35
CA GLU A 203 -13.70 -10.26 -16.44
C GLU A 203 -12.74 -10.32 -17.62
N ARG A 204 -12.19 -9.17 -18.03
CA ARG A 204 -11.23 -9.09 -19.14
C ARG A 204 -9.94 -9.84 -18.80
N LEU A 205 -9.42 -9.66 -17.58
CA LEU A 205 -8.24 -10.37 -17.12
C LEU A 205 -8.46 -11.88 -17.12
N ALA A 206 -9.57 -12.37 -16.55
CA ALA A 206 -9.90 -13.79 -16.52
C ALA A 206 -10.03 -14.39 -17.94
N ASN A 207 -10.66 -13.67 -18.87
CA ASN A 207 -10.76 -14.11 -20.27
C ASN A 207 -9.41 -14.17 -20.97
N ILE A 208 -8.52 -13.23 -20.67
CA ILE A 208 -7.15 -13.20 -21.22
C ILE A 208 -6.33 -14.34 -20.64
N GLU A 209 -6.32 -14.53 -19.32
CA GLU A 209 -5.62 -15.64 -18.66
C GLU A 209 -6.08 -17.00 -19.19
N PHE A 210 -7.39 -17.17 -19.37
CA PHE A 210 -7.96 -18.35 -19.99
C PHE A 210 -7.47 -18.53 -21.43
N SER A 211 -7.47 -17.46 -22.24
CA SER A 211 -7.00 -17.50 -23.63
C SER A 211 -5.51 -17.82 -23.73
N ILE A 212 -4.69 -17.26 -22.84
CA ILE A 212 -3.26 -17.56 -22.74
C ILE A 212 -3.05 -19.03 -22.36
N SER A 213 -3.80 -19.53 -21.39
CA SER A 213 -3.74 -20.94 -20.98
C SER A 213 -4.14 -21.89 -22.09
N GLN A 214 -5.20 -21.57 -22.84
CA GLN A 214 -5.61 -22.34 -24.02
C GLN A 214 -4.54 -22.31 -25.11
N ALA A 215 -3.94 -21.15 -25.37
CA ALA A 215 -2.85 -21.03 -26.33
C ALA A 215 -1.65 -21.89 -25.90
N LEU A 216 -1.19 -21.78 -24.65
CA LEU A 216 -0.09 -22.57 -24.11
C LEU A 216 -0.37 -24.07 -24.15
N TYR A 217 -1.61 -24.48 -23.81
CA TYR A 217 -2.03 -25.87 -23.94
C TYR A 217 -1.92 -26.35 -25.40
N LYS A 218 -2.42 -25.56 -26.36
CA LYS A 218 -2.28 -25.86 -27.79
C LYS A 218 -0.84 -25.79 -28.30
N HIS A 219 0.06 -25.06 -27.66
CA HIS A 219 1.47 -25.10 -28.01
C HIS A 219 2.12 -26.40 -27.54
N GLY A 220 1.85 -26.83 -26.30
CA GLY A 220 2.35 -28.11 -25.79
C GLY A 220 1.71 -29.31 -26.49
N PHE A 221 0.46 -29.15 -26.94
CA PHE A 221 -0.33 -30.15 -27.65
C PHE A 221 -0.86 -29.53 -28.97
N PRO A 222 0.01 -29.41 -29.99
CA PRO A 222 -0.37 -28.81 -31.27
C PRO A 222 -1.54 -29.55 -31.89
N THR A 223 -2.47 -28.77 -32.45
CA THR A 223 -3.55 -29.34 -33.25
C THR A 223 -2.92 -29.91 -34.52
N ARG A 224 -3.14 -31.19 -34.78
CA ARG A 224 -2.65 -31.86 -35.98
C ARG A 224 -3.67 -31.63 -37.10
N ASP A 225 -3.20 -31.09 -38.21
CA ASP A 225 -3.93 -31.06 -39.47
C ASP A 225 -3.53 -32.29 -40.29
N ILE A 226 -4.54 -33.09 -40.62
CA ILE A 226 -4.38 -34.44 -41.14
C ILE A 226 -5.15 -34.51 -42.46
N SER A 227 -4.40 -34.62 -43.56
CA SER A 227 -4.94 -34.70 -44.92
C SER A 227 -4.76 -36.10 -45.48
N VAL A 228 -5.81 -36.63 -46.11
CA VAL A 228 -5.83 -37.95 -46.75
C VAL A 228 -6.00 -37.77 -48.26
N GLY A 229 -5.10 -38.36 -49.04
CA GLY A 229 -5.10 -38.35 -50.49
C GLY A 229 -4.29 -37.20 -51.11
N ASP A 230 -4.11 -37.29 -52.42
CA ASP A 230 -3.43 -36.31 -53.27
C ASP A 230 -4.12 -36.23 -54.66
N PRO A 231 -3.70 -35.35 -55.57
CA PRO A 231 -4.34 -35.22 -56.88
C PRO A 231 -4.37 -36.52 -57.72
N ASP A 232 -3.43 -37.44 -57.49
CA ASP A 232 -3.32 -38.72 -58.19
C ASP A 232 -3.99 -39.87 -57.41
N HIS A 233 -4.32 -39.64 -56.12
CA HIS A 233 -4.93 -40.60 -55.19
C HIS A 233 -6.04 -39.92 -54.38
N PRO A 234 -7.25 -39.73 -54.95
CA PRO A 234 -8.37 -39.15 -54.21
C PRO A 234 -8.81 -40.10 -53.08
N PRO A 235 -9.08 -39.58 -51.87
CA PRO A 235 -9.44 -40.41 -50.72
C PRO A 235 -10.85 -40.99 -50.87
N THR A 236 -11.04 -42.26 -50.50
CA THR A 236 -12.38 -42.82 -50.29
C THR A 236 -12.91 -42.49 -48.89
N ALA A 237 -14.22 -42.65 -48.67
CA ALA A 237 -14.82 -42.47 -47.34
C ALA A 237 -14.23 -43.46 -46.31
N GLU A 238 -13.89 -44.68 -46.76
CA GLU A 238 -13.29 -45.71 -45.91
C GLU A 238 -11.86 -45.34 -45.52
N ASP A 239 -11.07 -44.77 -46.43
CA ASP A 239 -9.71 -44.29 -46.13
C ASP A 239 -9.72 -43.19 -45.06
N ILE A 240 -10.69 -42.27 -45.13
CA ILE A 240 -10.85 -41.18 -44.16
C ILE A 240 -11.21 -41.74 -42.78
N GLU A 241 -12.11 -42.73 -42.72
CA GLU A 241 -12.56 -43.33 -41.46
C GLU A 241 -11.45 -44.18 -40.80
N GLN A 242 -10.70 -44.96 -41.58
CA GLN A 242 -9.55 -45.73 -41.08
C GLN A 242 -8.47 -44.81 -40.50
N VAL A 243 -8.15 -43.72 -41.21
CA VAL A 243 -7.22 -42.71 -40.72
C VAL A 243 -7.75 -42.05 -39.45
N ALA A 244 -9.02 -41.67 -39.41
CA ALA A 244 -9.64 -41.04 -38.25
C ALA A 244 -9.52 -41.91 -36.99
N GLU A 245 -9.70 -43.23 -37.12
CA GLU A 245 -9.57 -44.15 -35.99
C GLU A 245 -8.11 -44.33 -35.55
N GLN A 246 -7.15 -44.35 -36.49
CA GLN A 246 -5.72 -44.41 -36.17
C GLN A 246 -5.24 -43.17 -35.40
N VAL A 247 -5.83 -42.00 -35.67
CA VAL A 247 -5.41 -40.72 -35.08
C VAL A 247 -6.20 -40.34 -33.81
N LYS A 248 -7.22 -41.11 -33.45
CA LYS A 248 -8.15 -40.78 -32.36
C LYS A 248 -7.51 -40.74 -30.97
N ASN A 249 -6.49 -41.55 -30.73
CA ASN A 249 -5.85 -41.73 -29.41
C ASN A 249 -4.39 -41.28 -29.38
N LEU A 250 -4.01 -40.38 -30.27
CA LEU A 250 -2.64 -39.91 -30.35
C LEU A 250 -2.24 -39.10 -29.11
N ASP A 251 -1.05 -39.36 -28.62
CA ASP A 251 -0.43 -38.64 -27.52
C ASP A 251 0.96 -38.08 -27.91
N ALA A 252 1.66 -37.55 -26.91
CA ALA A 252 3.00 -36.97 -27.07
C ALA A 252 4.11 -38.01 -27.33
N ALA A 253 3.84 -39.32 -27.16
CA ALA A 253 4.79 -40.41 -27.35
C ALA A 253 4.51 -41.23 -28.62
N SER A 254 3.44 -40.91 -29.35
CA SER A 254 3.03 -41.63 -30.54
C SER A 254 3.95 -41.33 -31.72
N GLU A 255 4.61 -42.36 -32.28
CA GLU A 255 5.35 -42.28 -33.54
C GLU A 255 4.44 -42.57 -34.74
N TYR A 256 4.69 -41.88 -35.86
CA TYR A 256 3.91 -42.08 -37.08
C TYR A 256 4.71 -42.78 -38.16
N THR A 257 4.06 -43.75 -38.81
CA THR A 257 4.47 -44.28 -40.10
C THR A 257 3.25 -44.31 -41.00
N HIS A 258 3.34 -43.71 -42.17
CA HIS A 258 2.20 -43.56 -43.05
C HIS A 258 2.60 -43.52 -44.53
N PRO A 259 1.67 -43.81 -45.46
CA PRO A 259 1.90 -43.67 -46.89
C PRO A 259 2.19 -42.22 -47.32
N TYR A 260 2.78 -42.04 -48.50
CA TYR A 260 3.18 -40.72 -49.02
C TYR A 260 1.99 -39.78 -49.32
N TYR A 261 0.82 -40.35 -49.63
CA TYR A 261 -0.44 -39.62 -49.88
C TYR A 261 -1.20 -39.30 -48.58
N PHE A 262 -0.61 -39.58 -47.42
CA PHE A 262 -1.08 -39.12 -46.12
C PHE A 262 -0.14 -38.04 -45.61
N LYS A 263 -0.68 -36.89 -45.22
CA LYS A 263 0.12 -35.77 -44.74
C LYS A 263 -0.35 -35.32 -43.38
N VAL A 264 0.54 -35.44 -42.39
CA VAL A 264 0.35 -34.87 -41.05
C VAL A 264 1.16 -33.59 -40.96
N SER A 265 0.51 -32.50 -40.58
CA SER A 265 1.18 -31.23 -40.26
C SER A 265 0.68 -30.70 -38.91
N SER A 266 1.50 -29.92 -38.22
CA SER A 266 1.06 -29.22 -37.00
C SER A 266 0.57 -27.82 -37.36
N ILE A 267 -0.57 -27.43 -36.80
CA ILE A 267 -0.97 -26.04 -36.75
C ILE A 267 -0.27 -25.43 -35.53
N ASP A 268 0.85 -24.77 -35.76
CA ASP A 268 1.59 -24.09 -34.70
C ASP A 268 0.92 -22.76 -34.36
N PRO A 269 0.36 -22.60 -33.14
CA PRO A 269 -0.20 -21.33 -32.73
C PRO A 269 0.91 -20.27 -32.63
N LYS A 270 0.80 -19.19 -33.41
CA LYS A 270 1.72 -18.05 -33.29
C LYS A 270 1.46 -17.31 -31.98
N PHE A 271 2.47 -17.21 -31.13
CA PHE A 271 2.41 -16.40 -29.91
C PHE A 271 2.83 -14.97 -30.18
N PRO A 272 2.05 -13.97 -29.74
CA PRO A 272 2.56 -12.62 -29.61
C PRO A 272 3.76 -12.62 -28.66
N SER A 273 4.86 -11.97 -29.06
CA SER A 273 6.10 -11.90 -28.28
C SER A 273 5.92 -11.28 -26.88
N ASN A 274 4.85 -10.50 -26.67
CA ASN A 274 4.57 -9.78 -25.43
C ASN A 274 3.38 -10.34 -24.64
N ILE A 275 2.99 -11.60 -24.85
CA ILE A 275 1.79 -12.18 -24.19
C ILE A 275 1.85 -12.13 -22.66
N GLN A 276 3.05 -12.16 -22.08
CA GLN A 276 3.28 -12.05 -20.63
C GLN A 276 2.99 -10.64 -20.07
N ASN A 277 3.02 -9.60 -20.91
CA ASN A 277 2.80 -8.22 -20.47
C ASN A 277 1.31 -7.84 -20.48
N VAL A 278 0.44 -8.66 -21.07
CA VAL A 278 -0.99 -8.35 -21.18
C VAL A 278 -1.69 -8.37 -19.82
N PRO A 279 -1.47 -9.39 -18.94
CA PRO A 279 -2.03 -9.38 -17.58
C PRO A 279 -1.59 -8.18 -16.74
N GLU A 280 -0.35 -7.71 -16.92
CA GLU A 280 0.25 -6.63 -16.13
C GLU A 280 -0.51 -5.30 -16.20
N PHE A 281 -1.10 -4.99 -17.36
CA PHE A 281 -1.94 -3.82 -17.53
C PHE A 281 -3.20 -3.87 -16.65
N PHE A 282 -3.85 -5.03 -16.56
CA PHE A 282 -5.04 -5.21 -15.74
C PHE A 282 -4.68 -5.26 -14.24
N LEU A 283 -3.57 -5.90 -13.89
CA LEU A 283 -3.04 -5.89 -12.52
C LEU A 283 -2.77 -4.47 -12.02
N SER A 284 -2.19 -3.62 -12.88
CA SER A 284 -1.93 -2.21 -12.56
C SER A 284 -3.21 -1.42 -12.30
N GLN A 285 -4.30 -1.72 -13.02
CA GLN A 285 -5.62 -1.12 -12.74
C GLN A 285 -6.20 -1.60 -11.41
N ILE A 286 -6.09 -2.88 -11.08
CA ILE A 286 -6.53 -3.42 -9.77
C ILE A 286 -5.77 -2.76 -8.62
N VAL A 287 -4.45 -2.59 -8.77
CA VAL A 287 -3.60 -1.85 -7.81
C VAL A 287 -4.08 -0.41 -7.66
N ALA A 288 -4.34 0.29 -8.78
CA ALA A 288 -4.79 1.67 -8.74
C ALA A 288 -6.16 1.84 -8.07
N ILE A 289 -7.13 0.99 -8.40
CA ILE A 289 -8.50 1.08 -7.87
C ILE A 289 -8.57 0.66 -6.41
N SER A 290 -7.83 -0.39 -6.02
CA SER A 290 -7.79 -0.83 -4.60
C SER A 290 -7.10 0.18 -3.68
N GLY A 291 -6.25 1.05 -4.23
CA GLY A 291 -5.41 1.98 -3.47
C GLY A 291 -4.28 1.28 -2.69
N ILE A 292 -4.13 -0.04 -2.85
CA ILE A 292 -3.10 -0.81 -2.15
C ILE A 292 -1.84 -0.87 -3.02
N PRO A 293 -0.69 -0.45 -2.48
CA PRO A 293 0.58 -0.54 -3.21
C PRO A 293 0.88 -1.95 -3.69
N ARG A 294 1.29 -2.06 -4.97
CA ARG A 294 1.60 -3.32 -5.67
C ARG A 294 2.46 -4.29 -4.85
N ARG A 295 3.48 -3.78 -4.15
CA ARG A 295 4.35 -4.57 -3.26
C ARG A 295 3.61 -5.38 -2.19
N PHE A 296 2.48 -4.89 -1.67
CA PHE A 296 1.70 -5.58 -0.65
C PHE A 296 0.75 -6.62 -1.25
N LEU A 297 0.29 -6.41 -2.49
CA LEU A 297 -0.56 -7.34 -3.20
C LEU A 297 0.23 -8.50 -3.81
N LEU A 298 1.39 -8.21 -4.41
CA LEU A 298 2.18 -9.16 -5.20
C LEU A 298 3.45 -9.65 -4.50
N GLY A 299 3.83 -9.08 -3.36
CA GLY A 299 5.05 -9.47 -2.64
C GLY A 299 6.36 -9.01 -3.31
N GLU A 300 6.31 -7.97 -4.14
CA GLU A 300 7.46 -7.49 -4.90
C GLU A 300 8.36 -6.54 -4.08
N GLU A 301 9.69 -6.77 -4.15
CA GLU A 301 10.69 -5.94 -3.46
C GLU A 301 11.24 -4.77 -4.32
N LYS A 302 10.97 -4.77 -5.63
CA LYS A 302 11.73 -3.98 -6.63
C LYS A 302 11.39 -2.48 -6.71
N PHE A 303 10.45 -1.96 -5.92
CA PHE A 303 10.03 -0.55 -6.04
C PHE A 303 10.74 0.37 -5.04
N ALA A 304 11.46 1.37 -5.57
CA ALA A 304 12.25 2.37 -4.85
C ALA A 304 11.41 3.46 -4.13
N THR A 305 10.17 3.15 -3.70
CA THR A 305 9.39 4.08 -2.89
C THR A 305 9.92 4.05 -1.46
N SER A 306 10.33 5.21 -0.93
CA SER A 306 10.78 5.30 0.45
C SER A 306 9.67 4.85 1.41
N LEU A 307 10.03 4.11 2.46
CA LEU A 307 9.08 3.65 3.48
C LEU A 307 8.18 4.78 4.03
N PRO A 308 8.68 6.02 4.27
CA PRO A 308 7.83 7.13 4.70
C PRO A 308 6.76 7.55 3.68
N ALA A 309 7.08 7.54 2.38
CA ALA A 309 6.10 7.87 1.34
C ALA A 309 4.99 6.82 1.26
N LEU A 310 5.37 5.55 1.38
CA LEU A 310 4.41 4.43 1.45
C LEU A 310 3.47 4.56 2.65
N GLN A 311 4.03 4.85 3.83
CA GLN A 311 3.24 5.01 5.04
C GLN A 311 2.31 6.23 4.97
N ARG A 312 2.75 7.34 4.36
CA ARG A 312 1.90 8.52 4.13
C ARG A 312 0.71 8.18 3.23
N ASN A 313 0.93 7.47 2.13
CA ASN A 313 -0.14 7.09 1.21
C ASN A 313 -1.16 6.15 1.89
N LEU A 314 -0.69 5.18 2.68
CA LEU A 314 -1.57 4.32 3.47
C LEU A 314 -2.40 5.13 4.48
N LYS A 315 -1.79 6.09 5.18
CA LYS A 315 -2.50 6.97 6.11
C LYS A 315 -3.65 7.72 5.43
N LEU A 316 -3.37 8.38 4.29
CA LEU A 316 -4.37 9.13 3.53
C LEU A 316 -5.55 8.26 3.04
N MET A 317 -5.28 6.99 2.76
CA MET A 317 -6.32 6.03 2.35
C MET A 317 -7.15 5.52 3.54
N LEU A 318 -6.51 5.26 4.70
CA LEU A 318 -7.16 4.62 5.84
C LEU A 318 -7.96 5.58 6.72
N GLU A 319 -7.50 6.82 6.91
CA GLU A 319 -8.16 7.78 7.82
C GLU A 319 -9.63 8.05 7.47
N PRO A 320 -10.02 8.26 6.20
CA PRO A 320 -11.43 8.45 5.84
C PRO A 320 -12.29 7.21 6.13
N LEU A 321 -11.76 6.00 5.88
CA LEU A 321 -12.47 4.75 6.16
C LEU A 321 -12.64 4.53 7.66
N GLN A 322 -11.58 4.80 8.44
CA GLN A 322 -11.60 4.78 9.90
C GLN A 322 -12.59 5.79 10.49
N ALA A 323 -12.73 6.97 9.89
CA ALA A 323 -13.72 7.97 10.29
C ALA A 323 -15.15 7.48 10.06
N ARG A 324 -15.44 6.83 8.92
CA ARG A 324 -16.75 6.23 8.65
C ARG A 324 -17.09 5.11 9.64
N VAL A 325 -16.13 4.25 9.95
CA VAL A 325 -16.29 3.20 10.97
C VAL A 325 -16.52 3.80 12.37
N LYS A 326 -15.83 4.89 12.72
CA LYS A 326 -16.03 5.62 13.98
C LYS A 326 -17.48 6.09 14.11
N VAL A 327 -18.00 6.81 13.10
CA VAL A 327 -19.39 7.31 13.10
C VAL A 327 -20.38 6.14 13.20
N TRP A 328 -20.17 5.06 12.44
CA TRP A 328 -21.02 3.88 12.50
C TRP A 328 -21.07 3.26 13.92
N LEU A 329 -19.93 3.11 14.58
CA LEU A 329 -19.89 2.57 15.95
C LEU A 329 -20.52 3.52 16.96
N GLU A 330 -20.18 4.80 16.92
CA GLU A 330 -20.65 5.79 17.90
C GLU A 330 -22.14 6.06 17.78
N GLU A 331 -22.58 6.43 16.57
CA GLU A 331 -23.92 6.96 16.34
C GLU A 331 -24.96 5.87 16.11
N GLN A 332 -24.57 4.72 15.54
CA GLN A 332 -25.54 3.67 15.20
C GLN A 332 -25.50 2.46 16.13
N ILE A 333 -24.37 2.20 16.81
CA ILE A 333 -24.25 1.06 17.72
C ILE A 333 -24.28 1.53 19.17
N PHE A 334 -23.29 2.30 19.61
CA PHE A 334 -23.16 2.71 21.00
C PHE A 334 -24.29 3.64 21.43
N ARG A 335 -24.71 4.58 20.60
CA ARG A 335 -25.88 5.43 20.90
C ARG A 335 -27.13 4.61 21.14
N GLN A 336 -27.42 3.60 20.32
CA GLN A 336 -28.58 2.71 20.50
C GLN A 336 -28.49 1.86 21.78
N VAL A 337 -27.27 1.43 22.15
CA VAL A 337 -27.01 0.73 23.42
C VAL A 337 -27.26 1.62 24.63
N LEU A 338 -26.98 2.92 24.53
CA LEU A 338 -27.23 3.90 25.59
C LEU A 338 -28.70 4.33 25.64
N ASP A 339 -29.34 4.53 24.50
CA ASP A 339 -30.74 4.95 24.38
C ASP A 339 -31.69 3.92 25.01
N ILE A 340 -31.48 2.63 24.75
CA ILE A 340 -32.31 1.57 25.36
C ILE A 340 -32.17 1.52 26.89
N ARG A 341 -31.07 2.05 27.42
CA ARG A 341 -30.78 2.20 28.86
C ARG A 341 -31.15 3.58 29.41
N LYS A 342 -31.72 4.46 28.58
CA LYS A 342 -32.05 5.86 28.93
C LYS A 342 -30.84 6.59 29.52
N CYS A 343 -29.69 6.47 28.84
CA CYS A 343 -28.45 7.11 29.23
C CYS A 343 -28.06 8.15 28.17
N ASP A 344 -27.89 9.40 28.59
CA ASP A 344 -27.58 10.51 27.68
C ASP A 344 -26.08 10.70 27.43
N GLY A 345 -25.23 9.84 28.01
CA GLY A 345 -23.78 9.91 27.84
C GLY A 345 -23.33 9.61 26.41
N THR A 346 -22.02 9.75 26.19
CA THR A 346 -21.39 9.64 24.87
C THR A 346 -20.14 8.76 24.93
N VAL A 347 -19.84 8.10 23.81
CA VAL A 347 -18.64 7.30 23.61
C VAL A 347 -17.86 7.88 22.45
N SER A 348 -16.55 8.07 22.62
CA SER A 348 -15.63 8.47 21.56
C SER A 348 -14.57 7.41 21.34
N LEU A 349 -14.48 6.90 20.12
CA LEU A 349 -13.46 6.00 19.61
C LEU A 349 -12.30 6.78 19.01
N THR A 350 -11.10 6.50 19.50
CA THR A 350 -9.87 7.09 18.98
C THR A 350 -9.00 5.98 18.40
N TRP A 351 -8.74 6.05 17.09
CA TRP A 351 -7.85 5.10 16.41
C TRP A 351 -6.42 5.28 16.88
N SER A 352 -5.72 4.16 17.11
CA SER A 352 -4.28 4.21 17.31
C SER A 352 -3.61 4.77 16.04
N PRO A 353 -2.64 5.68 16.17
CA PRO A 353 -2.00 6.30 15.02
C PRO A 353 -1.33 5.26 14.13
N ILE A 354 -1.56 5.36 12.81
CA ILE A 354 -0.95 4.48 11.79
C ILE A 354 0.58 4.66 11.75
N LEU A 355 1.04 5.86 12.13
CA LEU A 355 2.43 6.25 12.25
C LEU A 355 2.84 6.33 13.73
N GLU A 356 3.68 5.41 14.20
CA GLU A 356 4.55 5.68 15.37
C GLU A 356 5.73 6.51 14.88
N GLN A 357 5.49 7.79 14.60
CA GLN A 357 6.61 8.72 14.62
C GLN A 357 6.83 9.05 16.08
N ALA A 358 7.96 8.59 16.64
CA ALA A 358 8.51 9.29 17.79
C ALA A 358 8.68 10.74 17.34
N ASP A 359 7.94 11.65 17.97
CA ASP A 359 7.95 13.06 17.62
C ASP A 359 9.43 13.50 17.51
N PRO A 360 9.88 14.01 16.35
CA PRO A 360 11.26 14.40 16.16
C PRO A 360 11.76 15.36 17.25
N GLN A 361 10.88 16.18 17.82
CA GLN A 361 11.19 17.04 18.95
C GLN A 361 11.34 16.24 20.25
N LEU A 362 10.38 15.36 20.56
CA LEU A 362 10.48 14.43 21.70
C LEU A 362 11.76 13.58 21.67
N VAL A 363 12.15 13.08 20.49
CA VAL A 363 13.41 12.33 20.31
C VAL A 363 14.61 13.23 20.61
N ARG A 364 14.64 14.45 20.09
CA ARG A 364 15.72 15.41 20.34
C ARG A 364 15.83 15.78 21.82
N ASP A 365 14.71 16.12 22.44
CA ASP A 365 14.65 16.51 23.86
C ASP A 365 15.08 15.35 24.76
N THR A 366 14.64 14.13 24.43
CA THR A 366 15.02 12.94 25.19
C THR A 366 16.52 12.64 25.03
N ILE A 367 17.08 12.76 23.83
CA ILE A 367 18.53 12.63 23.61
C ILE A 367 19.30 13.70 24.39
N ALA A 368 18.84 14.95 24.38
CA ALA A 368 19.48 16.05 25.11
C ALA A 368 19.50 15.80 26.63
N LEU A 369 18.42 15.26 27.19
CA LEU A 369 18.33 14.91 28.61
C LEU A 369 19.22 13.72 28.99
N VAL A 370 19.36 12.72 28.11
CA VAL A 370 20.29 11.60 28.33
C VAL A 370 21.75 12.04 28.22
N GLN A 371 22.06 13.04 27.40
CA GLN A 371 23.43 13.53 27.18
C GLN A 371 23.87 14.59 28.21
N THR A 372 22.93 15.38 28.73
CA THR A 372 23.23 16.42 29.70
C THR A 372 23.49 15.77 31.05
N THR A 373 24.63 16.07 31.65
CA THR A 373 25.00 15.53 32.95
C THR A 373 24.96 16.61 34.03
N ALA A 374 24.44 16.23 35.20
CA ALA A 374 24.63 16.96 36.45
C ALA A 374 25.38 16.02 37.40
N ASP A 375 26.47 16.49 38.02
CA ASP A 375 27.32 15.70 38.91
C ASP A 375 27.84 14.38 38.28
N GLY A 376 28.13 14.41 36.98
CA GLY A 376 28.66 13.26 36.24
C GLY A 376 27.62 12.17 35.91
N LYS A 377 26.33 12.41 36.18
CA LYS A 377 25.22 11.50 35.85
C LYS A 377 24.26 12.15 34.84
N PRO A 378 23.71 11.39 33.87
CA PRO A 378 22.64 11.87 32.99
C PRO A 378 21.45 12.44 33.77
N LEU A 379 20.78 13.46 33.22
CA LEU A 379 19.58 14.05 33.84
C LEU A 379 18.40 13.07 33.90
N ILE A 380 18.34 12.12 32.97
CA ILE A 380 17.40 10.99 32.99
C ILE A 380 18.14 9.70 32.69
N SER A 381 17.70 8.61 33.30
CA SER A 381 18.19 7.25 33.03
C SER A 381 17.78 6.76 31.62
N TRP A 382 18.47 5.73 31.13
CA TRP A 382 18.07 5.07 29.90
C TRP A 382 16.66 4.46 30.00
N GLU A 383 16.30 3.89 31.16
CA GLU A 383 14.96 3.38 31.43
C GLU A 383 13.88 4.46 31.27
N GLU A 384 14.10 5.64 31.85
CA GLU A 384 13.17 6.79 31.74
C GLU A 384 13.09 7.31 30.30
N ALA A 385 14.23 7.38 29.59
CA ALA A 385 14.27 7.75 28.18
C ALA A 385 13.51 6.75 27.30
N ARG A 386 13.66 5.45 27.58
CA ARG A 386 12.98 4.35 26.87
C ARG A 386 11.47 4.42 27.09
N GLU A 387 11.02 4.71 28.30
CA GLU A 387 9.59 4.92 28.61
C GLU A 387 9.04 6.17 27.92
N ARG A 388 9.78 7.29 27.95
CA ARG A 388 9.41 8.54 27.29
C ARG A 388 9.27 8.38 25.77
N LEU A 389 10.11 7.55 25.15
CA LEU A 389 10.07 7.23 23.71
C LEU A 389 9.16 6.05 23.36
N LYS A 390 8.50 5.43 24.35
CA LYS A 390 7.67 4.23 24.19
C LYS A 390 8.40 3.06 23.50
N LEU A 391 9.69 2.90 23.78
CA LEU A 391 10.51 1.84 23.21
C LEU A 391 10.28 0.50 23.95
N PRO A 392 10.35 -0.65 23.25
CA PRO A 392 10.19 -1.97 23.87
C PRO A 392 11.23 -2.24 24.96
N LYS A 393 10.87 -3.05 25.97
CA LYS A 393 11.83 -3.40 27.05
C LYS A 393 13.10 -4.10 26.57
N SER A 394 13.01 -4.80 25.44
CA SER A 394 14.12 -5.48 24.77
C SER A 394 15.05 -4.55 24.00
N PHE A 395 14.73 -3.26 23.87
CA PHE A 395 15.57 -2.31 23.16
C PHE A 395 16.80 -1.96 24.02
N PRO A 396 18.02 -2.36 23.59
CA PRO A 396 19.22 -2.19 24.38
C PRO A 396 19.59 -0.71 24.49
N GLU A 397 20.27 -0.35 25.58
CA GLU A 397 20.87 0.97 25.71
C GLU A 397 21.84 1.20 24.55
N PRO A 398 21.64 2.23 23.71
CA PRO A 398 22.56 2.51 22.64
C PRO A 398 23.89 2.96 23.26
N LYS A 399 24.99 2.29 22.88
CA LYS A 399 26.33 2.72 23.28
C LYS A 399 26.48 4.20 22.89
N LEU A 400 26.77 5.09 23.85
CA LEU A 400 26.87 6.56 23.69
C LEU A 400 27.59 7.02 22.41
N SER A 401 28.62 6.29 22.00
CA SER A 401 29.37 6.50 20.75
C SER A 401 28.53 6.41 19.46
N SER A 402 27.44 5.65 19.48
CA SER A 402 26.53 5.41 18.35
C SER A 402 25.53 6.55 18.19
N LEU A 403 25.04 7.12 19.30
CA LEU A 403 24.14 8.27 19.31
C LEU A 403 24.87 9.56 18.90
N GLN A 404 26.10 9.75 19.37
CA GLN A 404 26.94 10.88 18.93
C GLN A 404 27.19 10.81 17.42
N ARG A 405 27.44 9.62 16.87
CA ARG A 405 27.64 9.42 15.42
C ARG A 405 26.38 9.77 14.62
N LEU A 406 25.21 9.31 15.05
CA LEU A 406 23.91 9.63 14.44
C LEU A 406 23.54 11.12 14.50
N TYR A 407 23.93 11.81 15.58
CA TYR A 407 23.71 13.25 15.72
C TYR A 407 24.63 14.05 14.80
N SER A 408 25.92 13.73 14.77
CA SER A 408 26.91 14.35 13.87
C SER A 408 26.60 14.11 12.39
N GLU A 409 26.06 12.95 12.02
CA GLU A 409 25.60 12.66 10.66
C GLU A 409 24.35 13.46 10.25
N ARG A 410 23.49 13.83 11.20
CA ARG A 410 22.28 14.63 10.92
C ARG A 410 22.50 16.14 10.97
N ASN A 411 23.51 16.60 11.70
CA ASN A 411 23.83 18.02 11.81
C ASN A 411 25.36 18.23 11.75
N PRO A 412 25.96 18.05 10.56
CA PRO A 412 27.41 18.13 10.42
C PRO A 412 27.94 19.54 10.72
N SER A 413 29.19 19.61 11.16
CA SER A 413 29.88 20.90 11.29
C SER A 413 30.09 21.52 9.90
N GLY A 414 30.24 22.84 9.82
CA GLY A 414 30.50 23.56 8.58
C GLY A 414 31.98 23.81 8.35
N LEU A 415 32.47 23.57 7.13
CA LEU A 415 33.76 24.05 6.64
C LEU A 415 33.55 25.36 5.87
N TYR A 416 34.16 26.43 6.33
CA TYR A 416 34.12 27.73 5.66
C TYR A 416 35.28 27.91 4.69
N LEU A 417 34.94 28.28 3.45
CA LEU A 417 35.85 28.68 2.39
C LEU A 417 35.58 30.12 1.97
N VAL A 418 36.66 30.89 1.75
CA VAL A 418 36.58 32.26 1.24
C VAL A 418 35.91 32.25 -0.14
N GLU A 419 35.00 33.20 -0.39
CA GLU A 419 34.37 33.36 -1.70
C GLU A 419 35.44 33.61 -2.78
N PRO A 420 35.34 32.99 -3.97
CA PRO A 420 34.22 32.17 -4.48
C PRO A 420 34.42 30.66 -4.32
N HIS A 421 35.33 30.18 -3.46
CA HIS A 421 35.77 28.78 -3.51
C HIS A 421 34.71 27.74 -3.16
N GLY A 422 33.69 28.05 -2.34
CA GLY A 422 32.58 27.13 -2.14
C GLY A 422 31.72 26.97 -3.40
N GLU A 423 31.47 28.09 -4.10
CA GLU A 423 30.75 28.09 -5.37
C GLU A 423 31.53 27.33 -6.46
N LEU A 424 32.85 27.48 -6.51
CA LEU A 424 33.68 26.73 -7.46
C LEU A 424 33.61 25.21 -7.25
N ILE A 425 33.42 24.75 -6.01
CA ILE A 425 33.18 23.33 -5.72
C ILE A 425 31.77 22.92 -6.12
N TRP A 426 30.78 23.78 -5.87
CA TRP A 426 29.39 23.56 -6.28
C TRP A 426 29.24 23.43 -7.80
N LEU A 427 29.93 24.29 -8.57
CA LEU A 427 30.06 24.24 -10.02
C LEU A 427 30.97 23.10 -10.53
N ARG A 428 31.49 22.25 -9.63
CA ARG A 428 32.40 21.12 -9.89
C ARG A 428 33.71 21.50 -10.59
N ARG A 429 34.14 22.76 -10.48
CA ARG A 429 35.38 23.28 -11.08
C ARG A 429 36.59 23.08 -10.16
N LYS A 430 36.44 23.32 -8.86
CA LYS A 430 37.48 23.10 -7.84
C LYS A 430 37.41 21.67 -7.32
N LYS A 431 38.54 20.96 -7.29
CA LYS A 431 38.66 19.53 -6.93
C LYS A 431 39.50 19.28 -5.68
N ALA A 432 40.07 20.33 -5.09
CA ALA A 432 40.86 20.25 -3.89
C ALA A 432 40.80 21.51 -3.06
N ILE A 433 41.02 21.38 -1.75
CA ILE A 433 41.07 22.47 -0.79
C ILE A 433 42.50 22.58 -0.27
N VAL A 434 43.01 23.81 -0.11
CA VAL A 434 44.33 24.07 0.46
C VAL A 434 44.17 24.97 1.68
N LYS A 435 44.90 24.67 2.76
CA LYS A 435 44.93 25.47 3.99
C LYS A 435 46.37 25.57 4.51
N SER A 436 46.67 26.64 5.24
CA SER A 436 47.97 26.83 5.88
C SER A 436 48.14 26.10 7.22
N VAL A 437 47.06 25.52 7.75
CA VAL A 437 47.03 24.76 9.00
C VAL A 437 46.58 23.34 8.70
N LYS A 438 47.24 22.37 9.34
CA LYS A 438 46.84 20.96 9.30
C LYS A 438 45.63 20.76 10.19
N PHE A 439 44.54 20.25 9.63
CA PHE A 439 43.35 19.87 10.37
C PHE A 439 43.55 18.46 10.91
N SER A 440 43.42 18.33 12.23
CA SER A 440 43.37 17.05 12.93
C SER A 440 41.93 16.64 13.26
N SER A 441 40.99 17.59 13.29
CA SER A 441 39.57 17.37 13.46
C SER A 441 38.83 17.35 12.11
N HIS A 442 37.67 16.69 12.11
CA HIS A 442 36.74 16.67 10.98
C HIS A 442 37.27 16.02 9.68
N ILE A 443 38.17 15.04 9.79
CA ILE A 443 38.65 14.22 8.66
C ILE A 443 37.76 12.99 8.51
N GLY A 444 37.33 12.68 7.28
CA GLY A 444 36.53 11.51 6.94
C GLY A 444 35.06 11.56 7.37
N GLU A 445 34.62 12.67 7.98
CA GLU A 445 33.24 12.91 8.40
C GLU A 445 32.52 13.94 7.50
N PRO A 446 31.18 13.90 7.41
CA PRO A 446 30.41 14.85 6.62
C PRO A 446 30.52 16.27 7.21
N LEU A 447 30.68 17.25 6.32
CA LEU A 447 30.79 18.67 6.63
C LEU A 447 29.94 19.51 5.69
N PHE A 448 29.24 20.52 6.21
CA PHE A 448 28.59 21.51 5.37
C PHE A 448 29.64 22.37 4.64
N LEU A 449 29.48 22.52 3.33
CA LEU A 449 30.31 23.39 2.51
C LEU A 449 29.77 24.83 2.55
N LEU A 450 30.46 25.72 3.26
CA LEU A 450 30.04 27.11 3.46
C LEU A 450 30.96 28.06 2.70
N SER A 451 30.39 29.05 2.01
CA SER A 451 31.14 30.16 1.43
C SER A 451 30.24 31.38 1.31
N GLY A 452 30.70 32.50 1.87
CA GLY A 452 29.87 33.69 2.03
C GLY A 452 28.59 33.43 2.80
N LYS A 453 27.45 33.89 2.28
CA LYS A 453 26.12 33.71 2.88
C LYS A 453 25.42 32.40 2.52
N TYR A 454 26.11 31.51 1.80
CA TYR A 454 25.51 30.28 1.27
C TYR A 454 26.20 29.00 1.76
N CYS A 455 25.37 27.97 1.91
CA CYS A 455 25.75 26.59 2.10
C CYS A 455 25.43 25.83 0.80
N TYR A 456 26.46 25.28 0.20
CA TYR A 456 26.41 24.68 -1.14
C TYR A 456 26.18 23.17 -1.12
N GLY A 457 26.31 22.52 0.04
CA GLY A 457 26.17 21.07 0.13
C GLY A 457 26.89 20.45 1.32
N ILE A 458 27.12 19.14 1.24
CA ILE A 458 27.83 18.31 2.20
C ILE A 458 29.01 17.65 1.49
N ILE A 459 30.20 17.79 2.07
CA ILE A 459 31.47 17.22 1.60
C ILE A 459 32.15 16.43 2.72
N ARG A 460 33.09 15.55 2.36
CA ARG A 460 34.04 14.92 3.31
C ARG A 460 35.46 15.28 2.94
N LEU A 461 36.28 15.65 3.92
CA LEU A 461 37.72 15.88 3.72
C LEU A 461 38.50 14.59 3.93
N ASP A 462 39.41 14.30 3.02
CA ASP A 462 40.39 13.23 3.20
C ASP A 462 41.60 13.72 4.00
N SER A 463 42.45 12.77 4.42
CA SER A 463 43.68 13.08 5.15
C SER A 463 44.58 14.06 4.38
N PRO A 464 45.12 15.09 5.04
CA PRO A 464 45.93 16.11 4.37
C PRO A 464 47.27 15.55 3.87
N VAL A 465 47.70 16.08 2.73
CA VAL A 465 49.05 15.93 2.21
C VAL A 465 49.78 17.27 2.37
N GLU A 466 50.95 17.26 2.99
CA GLU A 466 51.79 18.46 3.07
C GLU A 466 52.42 18.73 1.71
N ILE A 467 52.32 19.98 1.24
CA ILE A 467 52.83 20.42 -0.05
C ILE A 467 53.72 21.67 0.09
N THR A 468 54.73 21.75 -0.76
CA THR A 468 55.63 22.88 -0.94
C THR A 468 55.01 23.96 -1.85
N LEU A 469 55.61 25.16 -1.89
CA LEU A 469 55.16 26.21 -2.81
C LEU A 469 55.30 25.83 -4.29
N LYS A 470 56.25 24.96 -4.64
CA LYS A 470 56.38 24.44 -6.01
C LYS A 470 55.19 23.55 -6.36
N GLU A 471 54.87 22.60 -5.49
CA GLU A 471 53.72 21.69 -5.66
C GLU A 471 52.38 22.45 -5.63
N PHE A 472 52.27 23.52 -4.84
CA PHE A 472 51.10 24.40 -4.86
C PHE A 472 50.85 24.99 -6.26
N ARG A 473 51.90 25.53 -6.92
CA ARG A 473 51.77 26.06 -8.28
C ARG A 473 51.39 24.97 -9.29
N GLU A 474 51.97 23.78 -9.17
CA GLU A 474 51.64 22.64 -10.03
C GLU A 474 50.20 22.16 -9.83
N LEU A 475 49.66 22.23 -8.61
CA LEU A 475 48.30 21.79 -8.25
C LEU A 475 47.24 22.87 -8.43
N THR A 476 47.60 24.06 -8.92
CA THR A 476 46.70 25.18 -9.18
C THR A 476 45.48 24.80 -10.03
N PRO A 477 45.57 23.96 -11.08
CA PRO A 477 44.40 23.52 -11.84
C PRO A 477 43.36 22.74 -11.00
N LYS A 478 43.75 22.18 -9.85
CA LYS A 478 42.87 21.39 -8.97
C LYS A 478 42.27 22.24 -7.86
N HIS A 479 43.07 23.07 -7.19
CA HIS A 479 42.57 23.90 -6.10
C HIS A 479 42.12 25.30 -6.54
N LEU A 480 42.50 25.79 -7.72
CA LEU A 480 42.08 27.09 -8.27
C LEU A 480 42.31 28.28 -7.34
N ILE A 481 43.40 28.28 -6.55
CA ILE A 481 43.81 29.43 -5.72
C ILE A 481 44.98 30.07 -6.44
N THR A 482 44.91 31.36 -6.73
CA THR A 482 45.99 32.08 -7.41
C THR A 482 47.16 32.35 -6.46
N GLU A 483 48.34 32.67 -7.01
CA GLU A 483 49.49 33.06 -6.19
C GLU A 483 49.17 34.34 -5.39
N ASP A 484 48.47 35.31 -6.00
CA ASP A 484 48.03 36.54 -5.33
C ASP A 484 47.08 36.26 -4.15
N GLU A 485 46.13 35.34 -4.31
CA GLU A 485 45.23 34.90 -3.23
C GLU A 485 46.00 34.21 -2.11
N ARG A 486 46.93 33.31 -2.45
CA ARG A 486 47.80 32.64 -1.48
C ARG A 486 48.63 33.65 -0.70
N GLU A 487 49.20 34.62 -1.38
CA GLU A 487 50.08 35.62 -0.78
C GLU A 487 49.30 36.58 0.12
N ARG A 488 48.07 36.92 -0.26
CA ARG A 488 47.13 37.69 0.57
C ARG A 488 46.69 36.94 1.82
N TRP A 489 46.45 35.63 1.73
CA TRP A 489 45.96 34.83 2.87
C TRP A 489 47.10 34.33 3.76
N TRP A 490 48.24 33.96 3.18
CA TRP A 490 49.35 33.28 3.85
C TRP A 490 50.73 33.77 3.36
N PRO A 491 51.08 35.06 3.53
CA PRO A 491 52.26 35.68 2.91
C PRO A 491 53.60 35.03 3.27
N HIS A 492 53.73 34.47 4.48
CA HIS A 492 55.00 33.92 4.99
C HIS A 492 55.01 32.39 5.11
N LYS A 493 53.99 31.69 4.61
CA LYS A 493 53.89 30.23 4.74
C LYS A 493 54.59 29.53 3.56
N LYS A 494 55.64 28.76 3.88
CA LYS A 494 56.42 27.98 2.90
C LYS A 494 55.91 26.55 2.68
N LYS A 495 54.99 26.10 3.54
CA LYS A 495 54.36 24.78 3.52
C LYS A 495 52.86 24.94 3.69
N LEU A 496 52.08 24.19 2.91
CA LEU A 496 50.62 24.20 2.92
C LEU A 496 50.10 22.76 2.99
N PHE A 497 48.83 22.60 3.30
CA PHE A 497 48.16 21.30 3.39
C PHE A 497 47.09 21.20 2.32
N TYR A 498 47.23 20.19 1.47
CA TYR A 498 46.30 19.85 0.40
C TYR A 498 45.34 18.78 0.89
N TYR A 499 44.04 19.03 0.71
CA TYR A 499 42.96 18.12 1.06
C TYR A 499 42.23 17.72 -0.20
N HIS A 500 42.19 16.41 -0.45
CA HIS A 500 41.16 15.87 -1.33
C HIS A 500 39.82 15.87 -0.60
N PHE A 501 38.72 15.93 -1.35
CA PHE A 501 37.41 15.89 -0.76
C PHE A 501 36.44 15.13 -1.67
N THR A 502 35.47 14.48 -1.03
CA THR A 502 34.36 13.81 -1.72
C THR A 502 33.09 14.62 -1.53
N ILE A 503 32.33 14.82 -2.61
CA ILE A 503 31.02 15.47 -2.56
C ILE A 503 29.99 14.40 -2.23
N GLU A 504 29.31 14.54 -1.09
CA GLU A 504 28.18 13.66 -0.77
C GLU A 504 26.88 14.18 -1.37
N LYS A 505 26.64 15.49 -1.24
CA LYS A 505 25.41 16.13 -1.68
C LYS A 505 25.65 17.59 -2.01
N LEU A 506 25.13 18.06 -3.13
CA LEU A 506 25.04 19.50 -3.42
C LEU A 506 23.61 19.96 -3.21
N PHE A 507 23.45 21.20 -2.76
CA PHE A 507 22.14 21.85 -2.65
C PHE A 507 21.90 22.69 -3.89
N ASP A 508 20.77 22.43 -4.56
CA ASP A 508 20.34 23.18 -5.73
C ASP A 508 18.87 23.61 -5.51
N PRO A 509 18.59 24.90 -5.26
CA PRO A 509 19.57 26.00 -5.13
C PRO A 509 20.41 25.92 -3.83
N PRO A 510 21.58 26.58 -3.76
CA PRO A 510 22.34 26.74 -2.51
C PRO A 510 21.47 27.38 -1.41
N ARG A 511 21.64 26.92 -0.17
CA ARG A 511 20.84 27.38 0.97
C ARG A 511 21.49 28.59 1.62
N LYS A 512 20.71 29.58 2.04
CA LYS A 512 21.23 30.65 2.90
C LYS A 512 21.49 30.09 4.30
N TRP A 513 22.53 30.58 4.96
CA TRP A 513 22.84 30.26 6.35
C TRP A 513 23.19 31.54 7.12
N LYS A 514 23.03 31.52 8.44
CA LYS A 514 23.35 32.65 9.31
C LYS A 514 24.86 32.81 9.45
N TYR A 515 25.45 33.60 8.55
CA TYR A 515 26.87 33.92 8.56
C TYR A 515 27.29 34.63 9.85
N VAL A 516 28.35 34.13 10.50
CA VAL A 516 28.97 34.76 11.68
C VAL A 516 30.26 35.47 11.26
N PRO A 517 30.41 36.78 11.50
CA PRO A 517 31.66 37.49 11.23
C PRO A 517 32.86 36.90 11.98
N GLY A 518 34.00 36.73 11.31
CA GLY A 518 35.26 36.27 11.93
C GLY A 518 35.57 34.78 11.81
N ILE A 519 34.74 34.00 11.11
CA ILE A 519 34.99 32.56 10.88
C ILE A 519 36.18 32.36 9.94
N GLN A 520 37.14 31.52 10.35
CA GLN A 520 38.32 31.21 9.54
C GLN A 520 38.33 29.78 8.97
N ASN A 521 37.81 28.78 9.68
CA ASN A 521 37.91 27.37 9.26
C ASN A 521 36.63 26.55 9.48
N PHE A 522 36.20 26.31 10.72
CA PHE A 522 35.05 25.46 11.03
C PHE A 522 33.97 26.19 11.80
N VAL A 523 32.72 25.74 11.62
CA VAL A 523 31.52 26.21 12.31
C VAL A 523 30.86 25.01 12.97
N GLN A 524 30.80 24.98 14.30
CA GLN A 524 30.24 23.81 15.00
C GLN A 524 28.73 23.65 14.78
N HIS A 525 28.01 24.76 14.66
CA HIS A 525 26.56 24.78 14.54
C HIS A 525 26.16 25.64 13.34
N VAL A 526 25.67 25.00 12.28
CA VAL A 526 25.20 25.69 11.08
C VAL A 526 23.70 25.88 11.18
N GLU A 527 23.28 27.13 11.28
CA GLU A 527 21.86 27.52 11.24
C GLU A 527 21.50 28.04 9.85
N PHE A 528 20.42 27.48 9.28
CA PHE A 528 19.87 27.89 7.98
C PHE A 528 18.86 29.03 8.13
#